data_AF-A0A662A2S9-F1
#
_entry.id   AF-A0A662A2S9-F1
#
_cell.length_a   1.000
_cell.length_b   1.000
_cell.length_c   1.000
_cell.angle_alpha   90.00
_cell.angle_beta   90.00
_cell.angle_gamma   90.00
#
_symmetry.space_group_name_H-M   'P 1'
#
loop_
_entity.id
_entity.type
_entity.pdbx_description
1 polymer ?
#
loop_
_entity_poly.entity_id
_entity_poly.type
_entity_poly.pdbx_seq_one_letter_code
_entity_poly.pdbx_strand_id
1 'polypeptide(L)'
;MRKITLIELVLDHLAGGDAPDDVRGKYHPEVIANLLALAYNDVVMSAYMEGKMHSDYSVLDAWALNHTINITNNMVPLPYPPVQLPNGMGILQVACGNDLTNVFAYRETNSNAVFNALDVGSVSTKPNFYLEQNAGSGNHSHLLQVALVPDGVTSVLVKMIVPFDAVDDFATISIPAGKEKQLIDGVIALMREKPPEDTVNDNKARQQ
;
A
#
# COMPACT_ATOMS: atom_id res chain seq x y z
N MET A 1 8.80 -5.64 -13.00
CA MET A 1 10.14 -6.02 -12.49
C MET A 1 9.94 -6.96 -11.29
N ARG A 2 10.83 -7.92 -11.00
CA ARG A 2 10.67 -8.73 -9.76
C ARG A 2 11.14 -7.93 -8.55
N LYS A 3 10.54 -8.15 -7.38
CA LYS A 3 10.95 -7.48 -6.12
C LYS A 3 12.43 -7.70 -5.83
N ILE A 4 12.90 -8.94 -5.93
CA ILE A 4 14.31 -9.26 -5.69
C ILE A 4 15.25 -8.53 -6.64
N THR A 5 14.88 -8.38 -7.91
CA THR A 5 15.68 -7.64 -8.90
C THR A 5 15.77 -6.15 -8.56
N LEU A 6 14.73 -5.56 -7.97
CA LEU A 6 14.79 -4.18 -7.49
C LEU A 6 15.74 -4.03 -6.30
N ILE A 7 15.72 -4.99 -5.38
CA ILE A 7 16.63 -5.02 -4.22
C ILE A 7 18.08 -5.17 -4.70
N GLU A 8 18.32 -6.10 -5.64
CA GLU A 8 19.62 -6.31 -6.28
C GLU A 8 20.10 -5.05 -7.01
N LEU A 9 19.22 -4.33 -7.72
CA LEU A 9 19.59 -3.08 -8.39
C LEU A 9 20.05 -1.99 -7.41
N VAL A 10 19.42 -1.89 -6.23
CA VAL A 10 19.87 -0.95 -5.19
C VAL A 10 21.22 -1.41 -4.63
N LEU A 11 21.39 -2.70 -4.37
CA LEU A 11 22.66 -3.28 -3.90
C LEU A 11 23.80 -3.05 -4.89
N ASP A 12 23.56 -3.28 -6.18
CA ASP A 12 24.51 -3.05 -7.26
C ASP A 12 24.86 -1.57 -7.38
N HIS A 13 23.86 -0.67 -7.25
CA HIS A 13 24.10 0.76 -7.25
C HIS A 13 24.97 1.20 -6.05
N LEU A 14 24.76 0.58 -4.89
CA LEU A 14 25.61 0.79 -3.71
C LEU A 14 27.04 0.27 -3.91
N ALA A 15 27.22 -0.87 -4.59
CA ALA A 15 28.52 -1.49 -4.81
C ALA A 15 29.31 -0.87 -5.99
N GLY A 16 28.63 -0.36 -7.01
CA GLY A 16 29.19 0.04 -8.30
C GLY A 16 29.95 1.37 -8.34
N GLY A 17 30.11 2.06 -7.21
CA GLY A 17 30.90 3.30 -7.12
C GLY A 17 30.09 4.61 -7.26
N ASP A 18 28.85 4.55 -7.73
CA ASP A 18 27.97 5.71 -7.88
C ASP A 18 27.31 6.13 -6.55
N ALA A 19 27.19 5.20 -5.60
CA ALA A 19 26.71 5.52 -4.27
C ALA A 19 27.76 6.30 -3.45
N PRO A 20 27.33 7.25 -2.61
CA PRO A 20 28.22 7.99 -1.73
C PRO A 20 29.02 7.06 -0.80
N ASP A 21 30.30 7.39 -0.57
CA ASP A 21 31.23 6.55 0.20
C ASP A 21 30.74 6.27 1.64
N ASP A 22 29.89 7.15 2.18
CA ASP A 22 29.26 7.01 3.50
C ASP A 22 28.26 5.84 3.60
N VAL A 23 27.75 5.33 2.48
CA VAL A 23 26.63 4.37 2.42
C VAL A 23 27.04 3.01 1.82
N ARG A 24 28.15 2.99 1.07
CA ARG A 24 28.65 1.83 0.31
C ARG A 24 28.92 0.62 1.22
N GLY A 25 28.26 -0.50 0.94
CA GLY A 25 28.54 -1.81 1.54
C GLY A 25 28.19 -1.97 3.03
N LYS A 26 27.46 -1.02 3.64
CA LYS A 26 27.17 -1.01 5.08
C LYS A 26 25.87 -1.69 5.50
N TYR A 27 24.91 -1.82 4.59
CA TYR A 27 23.55 -2.21 4.96
C TYR A 27 23.21 -3.66 4.57
N HIS A 28 22.62 -4.39 5.52
CA HIS A 28 22.05 -5.72 5.26
C HIS A 28 20.87 -5.62 4.28
N PRO A 29 20.66 -6.60 3.37
CA PRO A 29 19.57 -6.58 2.39
C PRO A 29 18.17 -6.34 2.99
N GLU A 30 17.93 -6.85 4.20
CA GLU A 30 16.67 -6.62 4.92
C GLU A 30 16.45 -5.14 5.29
N VAL A 31 17.51 -4.41 5.64
CA VAL A 31 17.43 -2.96 5.90
C VAL A 31 17.08 -2.23 4.61
N ILE A 32 17.66 -2.65 3.48
CA ILE A 32 17.39 -2.08 2.16
C ILE A 32 15.93 -2.34 1.76
N ALA A 33 15.42 -3.55 2.00
CA ALA A 33 14.02 -3.90 1.72
C ALA A 33 13.04 -3.03 2.54
N ASN A 34 13.34 -2.79 3.82
CA ASN A 34 12.54 -1.90 4.66
C ASN A 34 12.56 -0.45 4.18
N LEU A 35 13.73 0.05 3.77
CA LEU A 35 13.86 1.40 3.22
C LEU A 35 13.18 1.53 1.84
N LEU A 36 13.23 0.48 1.02
CA LEU A 36 12.48 0.40 -0.22
C LEU A 36 10.97 0.45 0.03
N ALA A 37 10.47 -0.18 1.09
CA ALA A 37 9.06 -0.11 1.45
C ALA A 37 8.63 1.32 1.82
N LEU A 38 9.48 2.06 2.53
CA LEU A 38 9.24 3.48 2.84
C LEU A 38 9.25 4.33 1.57
N ALA A 39 10.29 4.22 0.75
CA ALA A 39 10.39 4.94 -0.52
C ALA A 39 9.22 4.61 -1.48
N TYR A 40 8.76 3.36 -1.48
CA TYR A 40 7.60 2.93 -2.25
C TYR A 40 6.34 3.68 -1.83
N ASN A 41 6.08 3.78 -0.52
CA ASN A 41 4.94 4.54 0.00
C ASN A 41 5.02 6.03 -0.39
N ASP A 42 6.21 6.63 -0.35
CA ASP A 42 6.41 8.04 -0.74
C ASP A 42 6.15 8.28 -2.22
N VAL A 43 6.59 7.36 -3.09
CA VAL A 43 6.34 7.44 -4.53
C VAL A 43 4.86 7.23 -4.85
N VAL A 44 4.18 6.29 -4.17
CA VAL A 44 2.74 6.09 -4.30
C VAL A 44 1.97 7.32 -3.83
N MET A 45 2.38 7.94 -2.70
CA MET A 45 1.79 9.20 -2.23
C MET A 45 2.01 10.34 -3.24
N SER A 46 3.18 10.41 -3.85
CA SER A 46 3.47 11.38 -4.91
C SER A 46 2.57 11.17 -6.13
N ALA A 47 2.33 9.92 -6.53
CA ALA A 47 1.37 9.59 -7.59
C ALA A 47 -0.07 9.97 -7.21
N TYR A 48 -0.47 9.79 -5.95
CA TYR A 48 -1.77 10.26 -5.45
C TYR A 48 -1.89 11.78 -5.55
N MET A 49 -0.85 12.52 -5.18
CA MET A 49 -0.85 13.99 -5.27
C MET A 49 -0.90 14.48 -6.72
N GLU A 50 -0.21 13.80 -7.64
CA GLU A 50 -0.28 14.03 -9.09
C GLU A 50 -1.71 13.82 -9.60
N GLY A 51 -2.33 12.69 -9.23
CA GLY A 51 -3.71 12.40 -9.61
C GLY A 51 -4.71 13.39 -9.03
N LYS A 52 -4.50 13.86 -7.80
CA LYS A 52 -5.29 14.93 -7.19
C LYS A 52 -5.15 16.26 -7.95
N MET A 53 -3.94 16.61 -8.40
CA MET A 53 -3.68 17.84 -9.14
C MET A 53 -4.38 17.85 -10.51
N HIS A 54 -4.40 16.70 -11.18
CA HIS A 54 -5.01 16.56 -12.52
C HIS A 54 -6.44 16.03 -12.52
N SER A 55 -7.00 15.73 -11.33
CA SER A 55 -8.26 14.99 -11.17
C SER A 55 -8.30 13.66 -11.93
N ASP A 56 -7.13 13.04 -12.09
CA ASP A 56 -6.95 11.77 -12.78
C ASP A 56 -6.23 10.76 -11.87
N TYR A 57 -7.02 9.93 -11.20
CA TYR A 57 -6.49 8.90 -10.32
C TYR A 57 -6.12 7.61 -11.05
N SER A 58 -6.24 7.54 -12.38
CA SER A 58 -5.83 6.37 -13.16
C SER A 58 -4.32 6.09 -13.04
N VAL A 59 -3.52 7.10 -12.68
CA VAL A 59 -2.09 6.95 -12.36
C VAL A 59 -1.83 5.97 -11.21
N LEU A 60 -2.81 5.76 -10.32
CA LEU A 60 -2.72 4.79 -9.22
C LEU A 60 -2.97 3.35 -9.68
N ASP A 61 -3.62 3.15 -10.82
CA ASP A 61 -3.95 1.82 -11.34
C ASP A 61 -2.71 0.98 -11.62
N ALA A 62 -1.61 1.63 -12.00
CA ALA A 62 -0.34 0.96 -12.26
C ALA A 62 0.30 0.35 -11.00
N TRP A 63 -0.13 0.77 -9.81
CA TRP A 63 0.36 0.30 -8.51
C TRP A 63 -0.57 -0.73 -7.86
N ALA A 64 -1.75 -0.96 -8.45
CA ALA A 64 -2.78 -1.80 -7.87
C ALA A 64 -2.82 -3.20 -8.48
N LEU A 65 -3.15 -4.18 -7.64
CA LEU A 65 -3.46 -5.55 -8.06
C LEU A 65 -4.92 -5.88 -7.76
N ASN A 66 -5.45 -6.79 -8.57
CA ASN A 66 -6.80 -7.30 -8.44
C ASN A 66 -6.81 -8.58 -7.59
N HIS A 67 -7.65 -8.62 -6.57
CA HIS A 67 -7.82 -9.75 -5.68
C HIS A 67 -9.28 -10.20 -5.69
N THR A 68 -9.52 -11.46 -6.04
CA THR A 68 -10.83 -12.09 -5.86
C THR A 68 -10.92 -12.65 -4.45
N ILE A 69 -11.83 -12.09 -3.64
CA ILE A 69 -11.96 -12.42 -2.22
C ILE A 69 -13.41 -12.80 -1.92
N ASN A 70 -13.60 -13.87 -1.16
CA ASN A 70 -14.91 -14.33 -0.75
C ASN A 70 -15.53 -13.43 0.33
N ILE A 71 -16.82 -13.20 0.24
CA ILE A 71 -17.61 -12.52 1.27
C ILE A 71 -17.96 -13.54 2.35
N THR A 72 -17.63 -13.23 3.60
CA THR A 72 -17.99 -14.02 4.77
C THR A 72 -18.75 -13.13 5.75
N ASN A 73 -20.05 -13.37 5.97
CA ASN A 73 -20.88 -12.58 6.88
C ASN A 73 -20.81 -11.06 6.61
N ASN A 74 -20.97 -10.64 5.35
CA ASN A 74 -20.83 -9.24 4.90
C ASN A 74 -19.44 -8.62 5.12
N MET A 75 -18.43 -9.44 5.40
CA MET A 75 -17.04 -9.02 5.53
C MET A 75 -16.19 -9.61 4.42
N VAL A 76 -15.24 -8.83 3.93
CA VAL A 76 -14.23 -9.25 2.96
C VAL A 76 -12.86 -9.10 3.63
N PRO A 77 -12.24 -10.20 4.09
CA PRO A 77 -10.93 -10.16 4.73
C PRO A 77 -9.85 -9.87 3.68
N LEU A 78 -9.19 -8.73 3.81
CA LEU A 78 -8.12 -8.36 2.90
C LEU A 78 -6.89 -9.23 3.16
N PRO A 79 -6.17 -9.66 2.10
CA PRO A 79 -4.98 -10.50 2.26
C PRO A 79 -3.85 -9.79 3.02
N TYR A 80 -3.82 -8.47 2.98
CA TYR A 80 -2.85 -7.60 3.64
C TYR A 80 -3.45 -6.19 3.80
N PRO A 81 -2.90 -5.34 4.69
CA PRO A 81 -3.29 -3.93 4.79
C PRO A 81 -3.16 -3.21 3.45
N PRO A 82 -4.15 -2.45 2.96
CA PRO A 82 -3.93 -1.59 1.80
C PRO A 82 -2.99 -0.43 2.19
N VAL A 83 -2.25 0.10 1.22
CA VAL A 83 -1.45 1.31 1.41
C VAL A 83 -2.36 2.45 1.86
N GLN A 84 -1.99 3.11 2.97
CA GLN A 84 -2.81 4.16 3.55
C GLN A 84 -2.66 5.46 2.74
N LEU A 85 -3.61 5.69 1.83
CA LEU A 85 -3.77 6.95 1.12
C LEU A 85 -4.97 7.73 1.66
N PRO A 86 -4.97 9.07 1.52
CA PRO A 86 -6.10 9.89 1.93
C PRO A 86 -7.42 9.43 1.29
N ASN A 87 -8.53 9.60 2.01
CA ASN A 87 -9.88 9.20 1.60
C ASN A 87 -10.03 7.70 1.28
N GLY A 88 -9.18 6.82 1.84
CA GLY A 88 -9.27 5.38 1.61
C GLY A 88 -8.82 4.94 0.21
N MET A 89 -8.13 5.81 -0.54
CA MET A 89 -7.68 5.57 -1.92
C MET A 89 -6.60 4.49 -2.06
N GLY A 90 -6.25 3.78 -0.98
CA GLY A 90 -5.51 2.52 -1.07
C GLY A 90 -6.32 1.40 -1.74
N ILE A 91 -7.66 1.52 -1.70
CA ILE A 91 -8.58 0.63 -2.40
C ILE A 91 -9.22 1.42 -3.52
N LEU A 92 -8.85 1.09 -4.75
CA LEU A 92 -9.27 1.83 -5.93
C LEU A 92 -10.64 1.39 -6.42
N GLN A 93 -10.98 0.10 -6.25
CA GLN A 93 -12.22 -0.45 -6.76
C GLN A 93 -12.66 -1.69 -5.97
N VAL A 94 -13.96 -1.83 -5.77
CA VAL A 94 -14.60 -3.07 -5.30
C VAL A 94 -15.77 -3.37 -6.22
N ALA A 95 -15.86 -4.59 -6.76
CA ALA A 95 -16.88 -4.97 -7.74
C ALA A 95 -17.35 -6.42 -7.55
N CYS A 96 -18.54 -6.75 -8.06
CA CYS A 96 -19.08 -8.11 -8.02
C CYS A 96 -18.34 -9.02 -9.03
N GLY A 97 -17.48 -9.91 -8.55
CA GLY A 97 -16.68 -10.77 -9.44
C GLY A 97 -15.96 -9.97 -10.53
N ASN A 98 -16.07 -10.40 -11.78
CA ASN A 98 -15.43 -9.71 -12.92
C ASN A 98 -16.31 -8.60 -13.54
N ASP A 99 -17.48 -8.31 -12.97
CA ASP A 99 -18.37 -7.27 -13.48
C ASP A 99 -17.95 -5.88 -13.00
N LEU A 100 -17.21 -5.18 -13.86
CA LEU A 100 -16.74 -3.82 -13.61
C LEU A 100 -17.83 -2.74 -13.85
N THR A 101 -19.04 -3.13 -14.25
CA THR A 101 -20.14 -2.17 -14.48
C THR A 101 -20.85 -1.77 -13.19
N ASN A 102 -20.82 -2.64 -12.16
CA ASN A 102 -21.46 -2.42 -10.87
C ASN A 102 -20.43 -2.32 -9.73
N VAL A 103 -19.70 -1.20 -9.73
CA VAL A 103 -18.68 -0.88 -8.73
C VAL A 103 -19.32 -0.40 -7.45
N PHE A 104 -18.84 -0.88 -6.30
CA PHE A 104 -19.36 -0.50 -5.00
C PHE A 104 -18.95 0.94 -4.68
N ALA A 105 -19.84 1.69 -4.03
CA ALA A 105 -19.53 3.03 -3.55
C ALA A 105 -18.74 2.95 -2.24
N TYR A 106 -17.64 3.69 -2.15
CA TYR A 106 -16.98 3.91 -0.86
C TYR A 106 -17.91 4.72 0.06
N ARG A 107 -17.97 4.32 1.32
CA ARG A 107 -18.76 4.98 2.36
C ARG A 107 -17.85 5.25 3.55
N GLU A 108 -17.84 6.46 4.08
CA GLU A 108 -17.09 6.74 5.30
C GLU A 108 -17.80 6.13 6.51
N THR A 109 -17.04 5.64 7.50
CA THR A 109 -17.57 4.98 8.71
C THR A 109 -18.59 5.84 9.46
N ASN A 110 -18.43 7.17 9.44
CA ASN A 110 -19.31 8.13 10.13
C ASN A 110 -20.55 8.52 9.32
N SER A 111 -20.66 8.11 8.06
CA SER A 111 -21.76 8.51 7.17
C SER A 111 -23.12 7.98 7.63
N ASN A 112 -23.15 6.86 8.35
CA ASN A 112 -24.39 6.27 8.87
C ASN A 112 -25.18 7.23 9.76
N ALA A 113 -24.52 7.96 10.65
CA ALA A 113 -25.19 8.90 11.55
C ALA A 113 -25.80 10.09 10.79
N VAL A 114 -25.11 10.57 9.74
CA VAL A 114 -25.56 11.71 8.93
C VAL A 114 -26.69 11.31 7.99
N PHE A 115 -26.60 10.16 7.32
CA PHE A 115 -27.68 9.66 6.46
C PHE A 115 -28.92 9.23 7.25
N ASN A 116 -28.77 8.70 8.47
CA ASN A 116 -29.91 8.41 9.34
C ASN A 116 -30.59 9.68 9.89
N ALA A 117 -29.88 10.81 9.94
CA ALA A 117 -30.42 12.11 10.35
C ALA A 117 -31.06 12.90 9.19
N LEU A 118 -30.81 12.51 7.94
CA LEU A 118 -31.38 13.10 6.74
C LEU A 118 -32.61 12.28 6.33
N ASP A 119 -33.79 12.79 6.67
CA ASP A 119 -35.09 12.19 6.36
C ASP A 119 -35.42 12.38 4.86
N VAL A 120 -34.67 11.70 3.98
CA VAL A 120 -34.84 11.75 2.54
C VAL A 120 -35.05 10.32 2.04
N GLY A 121 -36.28 10.05 1.61
CA GLY A 121 -36.84 8.72 1.27
C GLY A 121 -36.23 7.97 0.08
N SER A 122 -34.93 8.08 -0.15
CA SER A 122 -34.18 7.20 -1.05
C SER A 122 -32.78 6.95 -0.49
N VAL A 123 -32.63 5.90 0.33
CA VAL A 123 -31.30 5.34 0.62
C VAL A 123 -30.79 4.74 -0.69
N SER A 124 -29.61 5.15 -1.13
CA SER A 124 -28.98 4.60 -2.34
C SER A 124 -28.98 3.07 -2.28
N THR A 125 -29.52 2.42 -3.31
CA THR A 125 -29.53 0.94 -3.43
C THR A 125 -28.20 0.41 -3.96
N LYS A 126 -27.24 1.29 -4.24
CA LYS A 126 -25.93 0.90 -4.77
C LYS A 126 -25.15 0.13 -3.70
N PRO A 127 -24.55 -1.03 -4.05
CA PRO A 127 -23.62 -1.73 -3.19
C PRO A 127 -22.57 -0.76 -2.64
N ASN A 128 -22.25 -0.86 -1.36
CA ASN A 128 -21.28 0.02 -0.73
C ASN A 128 -20.33 -0.75 0.18
N PHE A 129 -19.19 -0.12 0.45
CA PHE A 129 -18.18 -0.68 1.34
C PHE A 129 -17.50 0.40 2.19
N TYR A 130 -16.96 -0.01 3.33
CA TYR A 130 -16.02 0.80 4.10
C TYR A 130 -14.92 -0.09 4.68
N LEU A 131 -13.76 0.52 4.93
CA LEU A 131 -12.62 -0.15 5.52
C LEU A 131 -12.74 -0.09 7.05
N GLU A 132 -12.71 -1.25 7.69
CA GLU A 132 -12.63 -1.39 9.14
C GLU A 132 -11.25 -1.94 9.51
N GLN A 133 -10.56 -1.23 10.39
CA GLN A 133 -9.30 -1.69 10.96
C GLN A 133 -9.63 -2.45 12.24
N ASN A 134 -9.30 -3.74 12.27
CA ASN A 134 -9.47 -4.57 13.44
C ASN A 134 -8.16 -4.61 14.23
N ALA A 135 -8.23 -4.59 15.56
CA ALA A 135 -7.05 -4.57 16.43
C ALA A 135 -6.23 -5.88 16.41
N GLY A 136 -6.61 -6.86 15.58
CA GLY A 136 -5.93 -8.14 15.42
C GLY A 136 -4.70 -8.05 14.51
N SER A 137 -3.71 -8.90 14.75
CA SER A 137 -2.56 -9.09 13.87
C SER A 137 -2.89 -10.03 12.69
N GLY A 138 -2.23 -9.83 11.54
CA GLY A 138 -2.31 -10.71 10.37
C GLY A 138 -3.45 -10.40 9.37
N ASN A 139 -3.89 -11.42 8.61
CA ASN A 139 -4.86 -11.33 7.49
C ASN A 139 -6.29 -10.92 7.90
N HIS A 140 -6.53 -10.63 9.18
CA HIS A 140 -7.78 -10.10 9.72
C HIS A 140 -7.63 -8.68 10.28
N SER A 141 -6.45 -8.06 10.11
CA SER A 141 -6.19 -6.68 10.56
C SER A 141 -7.03 -5.65 9.79
N HIS A 142 -7.41 -5.97 8.54
CA HIS A 142 -8.16 -5.07 7.67
C HIS A 142 -9.31 -5.83 7.01
N LEU A 143 -10.52 -5.34 7.21
CA LEU A 143 -11.75 -5.94 6.72
C LEU A 143 -12.51 -4.90 5.90
N LEU A 144 -13.04 -5.30 4.75
CA LEU A 144 -14.08 -4.50 4.10
C LEU A 144 -15.44 -4.96 4.58
N GLN A 145 -16.15 -4.05 5.21
CA GLN A 145 -17.57 -4.23 5.49
C GLN A 145 -18.32 -3.87 4.23
N VAL A 146 -19.07 -4.83 3.69
CA VAL A 146 -19.87 -4.65 2.47
C VAL A 146 -21.35 -4.66 2.79
N ALA A 147 -22.12 -3.81 2.12
CA ALA A 147 -23.56 -3.73 2.29
C ALA A 147 -24.26 -3.59 0.93
N LEU A 148 -25.54 -3.98 0.89
CA LEU A 148 -26.37 -3.96 -0.32
C LEU A 148 -25.74 -4.77 -1.47
N VAL A 149 -25.05 -5.86 -1.13
CA VAL A 149 -24.48 -6.79 -2.10
C VAL A 149 -25.63 -7.52 -2.80
N PRO A 150 -25.63 -7.64 -4.15
CA PRO A 150 -26.67 -8.37 -4.88
C PRO A 150 -26.75 -9.84 -4.48
N ASP A 151 -27.97 -10.39 -4.50
CA ASP A 151 -28.22 -11.79 -4.17
C ASP A 151 -27.43 -12.74 -5.07
N GLY A 152 -26.84 -13.78 -4.48
CA GLY A 152 -26.04 -14.78 -5.19
C GLY A 152 -24.57 -14.40 -5.40
N VAL A 153 -24.15 -13.18 -5.04
CA VAL A 153 -22.74 -12.78 -5.07
C VAL A 153 -22.04 -13.28 -3.81
N THR A 154 -21.10 -14.21 -3.98
CA THR A 154 -20.31 -14.80 -2.88
C THR A 154 -18.86 -14.31 -2.85
N SER A 155 -18.41 -13.57 -3.87
CA SER A 155 -17.07 -13.01 -3.95
C SER A 155 -17.07 -11.64 -4.62
N VAL A 156 -16.07 -10.84 -4.25
CA VAL A 156 -15.81 -9.52 -4.83
C VAL A 156 -14.42 -9.48 -5.42
N LEU A 157 -14.25 -8.66 -6.44
CA LEU A 157 -12.96 -8.23 -6.94
C LEU A 157 -12.58 -6.94 -6.24
N VAL A 158 -11.45 -6.95 -5.54
CA VAL A 158 -10.87 -5.79 -4.88
C VAL A 158 -9.62 -5.38 -5.63
N LYS A 159 -9.63 -4.19 -6.21
CA LYS A 159 -8.45 -3.55 -6.78
C LYS A 159 -7.83 -2.65 -5.73
N MET A 160 -6.65 -2.99 -5.26
CA MET A 160 -5.98 -2.24 -4.19
C MET A 160 -4.48 -2.15 -4.40
N ILE A 161 -3.90 -1.07 -3.87
CA ILE A 161 -2.45 -0.86 -3.90
C ILE A 161 -1.80 -1.77 -2.89
N VAL A 162 -0.84 -2.55 -3.38
CA VAL A 162 -0.14 -3.56 -2.61
C VAL A 162 1.04 -2.93 -1.87
N PRO A 163 1.14 -3.07 -0.54
CA PRO A 163 2.34 -2.69 0.19
C PRO A 163 3.55 -3.50 -0.29
N PHE A 164 4.69 -2.83 -0.39
CA PHE A 164 5.93 -3.45 -0.91
C PHE A 164 6.41 -4.66 -0.06
N ASP A 165 6.21 -4.59 1.25
CA ASP A 165 6.53 -5.64 2.22
C ASP A 165 5.65 -6.89 2.03
N ALA A 166 4.40 -6.72 1.63
CA ALA A 166 3.46 -7.81 1.38
C ALA A 166 3.69 -8.53 0.03
N VAL A 167 4.49 -7.95 -0.87
CA VAL A 167 4.84 -8.60 -2.14
C VAL A 167 5.91 -9.67 -1.93
N ASP A 168 5.68 -10.87 -2.45
CA ASP A 168 6.68 -11.95 -2.48
C ASP A 168 7.93 -11.56 -3.28
N ASP A 169 9.11 -12.02 -2.86
CA ASP A 169 10.38 -11.63 -3.48
C ASP A 169 10.49 -12.02 -4.96
N PHE A 170 9.82 -13.10 -5.36
CA PHE A 170 9.78 -13.58 -6.75
C PHE A 170 8.57 -13.05 -7.53
N ALA A 171 7.62 -12.42 -6.86
CA ALA A 171 6.49 -11.79 -7.51
C ALA A 171 6.91 -10.56 -8.31
N THR A 172 6.12 -10.28 -9.34
CA THR A 172 6.32 -9.10 -10.18
C THR A 172 5.68 -7.90 -9.52
N ILE A 173 6.47 -6.85 -9.30
CA ILE A 173 6.01 -5.52 -8.94
C ILE A 173 5.84 -4.72 -10.22
N SER A 174 4.67 -4.10 -10.36
CA SER A 174 4.40 -3.09 -11.36
C SER A 174 4.92 -1.76 -10.85
N ILE A 175 6.01 -1.28 -11.43
CA ILE A 175 6.56 0.05 -11.18
C ILE A 175 6.43 0.82 -12.49
N PRO A 176 5.72 1.96 -12.52
CA PRO A 176 5.65 2.78 -13.72
C PRO A 176 7.02 3.26 -14.17
N ALA A 177 7.22 3.34 -15.48
CA ALA A 177 8.48 3.79 -16.05
C ALA A 177 8.88 5.17 -15.53
N GLY A 178 10.15 5.32 -15.13
CA GLY A 178 10.71 6.55 -14.59
C GLY A 178 10.54 6.70 -13.08
N LYS A 179 9.71 5.87 -12.44
CA LYS A 179 9.56 5.85 -10.97
C LYS A 179 10.59 4.92 -10.30
N GLU A 180 11.25 4.04 -11.06
CA GLU A 180 12.32 3.17 -10.54
C GLU A 180 13.49 3.98 -9.99
N LYS A 181 13.92 5.01 -10.74
CA LYS A 181 14.98 5.92 -10.29
C LYS A 181 14.57 6.68 -9.03
N GLN A 182 13.31 7.12 -8.96
CA GLN A 182 12.79 7.82 -7.77
C GLN A 182 12.82 6.94 -6.52
N LEU A 183 12.53 5.65 -6.66
CA LEU A 183 12.64 4.68 -5.57
C LEU A 183 14.09 4.53 -5.11
N ILE A 184 15.03 4.37 -6.04
CA ILE A 184 16.46 4.24 -5.72
C ILE A 184 16.99 5.50 -5.03
N ASP A 185 16.71 6.67 -5.60
CA ASP A 185 17.14 7.96 -5.05
C ASP A 185 16.54 8.18 -3.65
N GLY A 186 15.27 7.82 -3.43
CA GLY A 186 14.60 7.89 -2.14
C GLY A 186 15.23 6.97 -1.09
N VAL A 187 15.58 5.74 -1.46
CA VAL A 187 16.28 4.81 -0.56
C VAL A 187 17.65 5.36 -0.14
N ILE A 188 18.41 5.90 -1.09
CA ILE A 188 19.72 6.51 -0.80
C ILE A 188 19.56 7.70 0.15
N ALA A 189 18.56 8.56 -0.08
CA ALA A 189 18.27 9.69 0.81
C ALA A 189 17.96 9.21 2.24
N LEU A 190 17.08 8.22 2.40
CA LEU A 190 16.72 7.65 3.70
C LEU A 190 17.91 6.97 4.40
N MET A 191 18.86 6.39 3.65
CA MET A 191 20.08 5.83 4.23
C MET A 191 21.00 6.92 4.78
N ARG A 192 21.09 8.07 4.12
CA ARG A 192 21.95 9.19 4.53
C ARG A 192 21.39 9.98 5.71
N GLU A 193 20.07 9.98 5.88
CA GLU A 193 19.42 10.61 7.02
C GLU A 193 19.57 9.80 8.32
N LYS A 194 19.90 8.50 8.24
CA LYS A 194 20.19 7.73 9.46
C LYS A 194 21.48 8.23 10.12
N PRO A 195 21.47 8.51 11.44
CA PRO A 195 22.69 8.78 12.18
C PRO A 195 23.66 7.59 11.97
N PRO A 196 24.98 7.84 11.83
CA PRO A 196 25.94 6.76 11.76
C PRO A 196 25.76 5.82 12.95
N GLU A 197 25.82 4.50 12.70
CA GLU A 197 25.74 3.52 13.78
C GLU A 197 26.75 3.87 14.88
N ASP A 198 26.29 3.85 16.13
CA ASP A 198 27.17 4.08 17.26
C ASP A 198 28.12 2.89 17.39
N THR A 199 29.31 3.07 16.84
CA THR A 199 30.40 2.09 16.92
C THR A 199 31.08 2.09 18.29
N VAL A 200 30.69 2.98 19.21
CA VAL A 200 31.24 3.04 20.56
C VAL A 200 30.53 2.03 21.45
N ASN A 201 31.30 1.06 21.95
CA ASN A 201 30.82 0.11 22.95
C ASN A 201 30.78 0.79 24.33
N ASP A 202 29.64 1.38 24.68
CA ASP A 202 29.39 2.07 25.96
C ASP A 202 29.61 1.20 27.20
N ASN A 203 29.63 -0.14 27.06
CA ASN A 203 29.93 -1.03 28.18
C ASN A 203 31.43 -1.02 28.58
N LYS A 204 32.34 -0.54 27.73
CA LYS A 204 33.76 -0.38 28.09
C LYS A 204 34.05 0.96 28.77
N ALA A 205 33.22 1.99 28.55
CA ALA A 205 33.41 3.31 29.13
C ALA A 205 33.07 3.39 30.64
N ARG A 206 32.34 2.41 31.17
CA ARG A 206 31.96 2.33 32.60
C ARG A 206 32.92 1.52 33.49
N GLN A 207 34.08 1.10 32.97
CA GLN A 207 35.06 0.29 33.72
C GLN A 207 36.36 1.05 34.09
N GLN A 208 36.34 2.38 34.17
CA GLN A 208 37.44 3.18 34.73
C GLN A 208 37.01 3.96 35.97
#